data_AF-A0A2V9U4Z1-F1
#
_entry.id   AF-A0A2V9U4Z1-F1
#
_cell.length_a   1.000
_cell.length_b   1.000
_cell.length_c   1.000
_cell.angle_alpha   90.00
_cell.angle_beta   90.00
_cell.angle_gamma   90.00
#
_symmetry.space_group_name_H-M   'P 1'
#
loop_
_entity.id
_entity.type
_entity.pdbx_description
1 polymer ?
#
loop_
_entity_poly.entity_id
_entity_poly.type
_entity_poly.pdbx_seq_one_letter_code
_entity_poly.pdbx_strand_id
1 'polypeptide(L)' 'MDEVPTLTAGSRRNEDIALDLMKFIAMTTGYGRTTSSGVGFQGGGAASKPEEYAGHLLELYTKCLNTVQQKKGA' A
#
# COMPACT_ATOMS: atom_id res chain seq x y z
N MET A 1 -20.54 3.12 10.58
CA MET A 1 -19.58 4.18 10.93
C MET A 1 -18.23 3.73 10.41
N ASP A 2 -17.85 4.18 9.21
CA ASP A 2 -16.49 4.03 8.69
C ASP A 2 -16.06 5.42 8.24
N GLU A 3 -15.72 6.25 9.23
CA GLU A 3 -15.17 7.58 9.02
C GLU A 3 -13.77 7.40 8.44
N VAL A 4 -13.68 7.37 7.10
CA VAL A 4 -12.39 7.46 6.41
C VAL A 4 -11.82 8.82 6.79
N PRO A 5 -10.70 8.90 7.52
CA PRO A 5 -10.17 10.18 7.97
C PRO A 5 -9.86 11.02 6.74
N THR A 6 -10.64 12.08 6.53
CA THR A 6 -10.33 13.13 5.58
C THR A 6 -9.13 13.86 6.14
N LEU A 7 -7.93 13.38 5.78
CA LEU A 7 -6.66 14.03 6.08
C LEU A 7 -6.75 15.48 5.61
N THR A 8 -6.84 16.37 6.60
CA THR A 8 -7.05 17.81 6.41
C THR A 8 -6.01 18.36 5.46
N ALA A 9 -6.46 18.99 4.37
CA ALA A 9 -5.66 19.53 3.27
C ALA A 9 -4.81 20.77 3.67
N GLY A 10 -4.18 20.76 4.85
CA GLY A 10 -3.17 21.74 5.24
C GLY A 10 -1.80 21.26 4.78
N SER A 11 -1.20 21.97 3.82
CA SER A 11 0.14 21.70 3.25
C SER A 11 0.45 20.21 3.10
N ARG A 12 -0.21 19.54 2.13
CA ARG A 12 0.01 18.13 1.78
C ARG A 12 1.52 17.81 1.80
N ARG A 13 1.97 17.12 2.84
CA ARG A 13 3.37 16.70 2.93
C ARG A 13 3.62 15.65 1.85
N ASN A 14 4.85 15.56 1.35
CA ASN A 14 5.19 14.57 0.31
C ASN A 14 4.88 13.15 0.81
N GLU A 15 5.02 12.94 2.11
CA GLU A 15 4.66 11.75 2.85
C GLU A 15 3.17 11.44 2.73
N ASP A 16 2.29 12.43 2.94
CA ASP A 16 0.83 12.26 2.84
C ASP A 16 0.41 11.95 1.39
N ILE A 17 1.03 12.59 0.40
CA ILE A 17 0.78 12.32 -1.03
C ILE A 17 1.24 10.89 -1.39
N ALA A 18 2.40 10.47 -0.92
CA ALA A 18 2.93 9.14 -1.17
C ALA A 18 2.06 8.05 -0.52
N LEU A 19 1.54 8.30 0.69
CA LEU A 19 0.59 7.40 1.36
C LEU A 19 -0.72 7.25 0.57
N ASP A 20 -1.27 8.33 0.04
CA ASP A 20 -2.47 8.28 -0.80
C ASP A 20 -2.24 7.52 -2.11
N LEU A 21 -1.13 7.80 -2.80
CA LEU A 21 -0.77 7.11 -4.03
C LEU A 21 -0.56 5.61 -3.80
N MET A 22 0.16 5.25 -2.74
CA MET A 22 0.38 3.86 -2.33
C MET A 22 -0.96 3.15 -2.07
N LYS A 23 -1.85 3.76 -1.28
CA LYS A 23 -3.17 3.19 -0.99
C LYS A 23 -3.99 2.98 -2.25
N PHE A 24 -4.00 3.97 -3.15
CA PHE A 24 -4.68 3.86 -4.44
C PHE A 24 -4.15 2.68 -5.26
N ILE A 25 -2.83 2.53 -5.40
CA ILE A 25 -2.22 1.42 -6.14
C ILE A 25 -2.55 0.08 -5.49
N ALA A 26 -2.39 -0.04 -4.17
CA ALA A 26 -2.67 -1.29 -3.45
C ALA A 26 -4.14 -1.72 -3.56
N MET A 27 -5.08 -0.76 -3.49
CA MET A 27 -6.52 -1.05 -3.61
C MET A 27 -6.94 -1.38 -5.04
N THR A 28 -6.41 -0.69 -6.05
CA THR A 28 -6.80 -0.88 -7.46
C THR A 28 -6.17 -2.11 -8.10
N THR A 29 -4.95 -2.48 -7.70
CA THR A 29 -4.21 -3.59 -8.32
C THR A 29 -4.19 -4.85 -7.46
N GLY A 30 -4.58 -4.76 -6.19
CA GLY A 30 -4.37 -5.84 -5.22
C GLY A 30 -2.90 -6.05 -4.87
N TYR A 31 -2.04 -5.04 -5.04
CA TYR A 31 -0.61 -5.14 -4.76
C TYR A 31 -0.33 -5.71 -3.37
N GLY A 32 0.55 -6.70 -3.30
CA GLY A 32 0.91 -7.40 -2.07
C GLY A 32 -0.17 -8.36 -1.53
N ARG A 33 -1.43 -8.28 -1.97
CA ARG A 33 -2.40 -9.31 -1.60
C ARG A 33 -1.94 -10.63 -2.18
N THR A 34 -1.53 -11.53 -1.31
CA THR A 34 -1.33 -12.91 -1.69
C THR A 34 -2.71 -13.50 -1.92
N THR A 35 -3.10 -13.67 -3.18
CA THR A 35 -4.37 -14.27 -3.56
C THR A 35 -4.50 -15.63 -2.89
N SER A 36 -5.38 -15.74 -1.89
CA SER A 36 -5.87 -17.03 -1.41
C SER A 36 -6.91 -17.55 -2.41
N SER A 37 -6.48 -17.82 -3.65
CA SER A 37 -7.28 -18.51 -4.65
C SER A 37 -6.94 -20.00 -4.58
N GLY A 38 -7.52 -20.68 -3.59
CA GLY A 38 -7.35 -22.11 -3.40
C GLY A 38 -8.41 -22.64 -2.44
N VAL A 39 -9.59 -22.95 -2.97
CA VAL A 39 -10.55 -23.83 -2.28
C VAL A 39 -10.04 -25.27 -2.43
N GLY A 40 -9.28 -25.75 -1.46
CA GLY A 40 -8.70 -27.09 -1.53
C GLY A 40 -7.89 -27.43 -0.28
N PHE A 41 -8.00 -28.66 0.17
CA PHE A 41 -7.59 -29.19 1.47
C PHE A 41 -6.05 -29.22 1.67
N GLN A 42 -5.42 -28.06 1.75
CA GLN A 42 -4.00 -27.94 2.11
C GLN A 42 -3.82 -26.77 3.08
N GLY A 43 -3.96 -27.06 4.37
CA GLY A 43 -3.40 -26.21 5.42
C GLY A 43 -1.89 -26.08 5.21
N GLY A 44 -1.40 -24.85 5.08
CA GLY A 44 0.05 -24.59 4.99
C GLY A 44 0.47 -23.40 4.11
N GLY A 45 -0.43 -22.66 3.47
CA GLY A 45 -0.06 -21.65 2.47
C GLY A 45 -0.29 -20.17 2.80
N ALA A 46 -0.76 -19.83 4.01
CA ALA A 46 -1.27 -18.49 4.33
C ALA A 46 -0.69 -17.83 5.60
N ALA A 47 -0.01 -18.58 6.47
CA ALA A 47 0.47 -18.06 7.76
C ALA A 47 1.80 -17.29 7.67
N SER A 48 2.59 -17.49 6.61
CA SER A 48 3.90 -16.79 6.40
C SER A 48 3.81 -15.53 5.55
N LYS A 49 2.61 -15.17 5.09
CA LYS A 49 2.41 -14.10 4.11
C LYS A 49 2.05 -12.72 4.66
N PRO A 50 1.60 -12.50 5.92
CA PRO A 50 1.32 -11.14 6.36
C PRO A 50 2.60 -10.30 6.49
N GLU A 51 3.71 -10.90 6.89
CA GLU A 51 5.03 -10.23 6.93
C GLU A 51 5.53 -9.89 5.52
N GLU A 52 5.36 -10.81 4.56
CA GLU A 52 5.71 -10.59 3.16
C GLU A 52 4.81 -9.53 2.51
N TYR A 53 3.52 -9.53 2.84
CA TYR A 53 2.59 -8.48 2.44
C TYR A 53 2.99 -7.12 2.98
N ALA A 54 3.32 -7.04 4.27
CA ALA A 54 3.82 -5.82 4.89
C ALA A 54 5.11 -5.34 4.20
N GLY A 55 6.03 -6.25 3.88
CA GLY A 55 7.24 -5.97 3.11
C GLY A 55 6.95 -5.33 1.74
N HIS A 56 6.03 -5.91 0.98
CA HIS A 56 5.61 -5.34 -0.31
C HIS A 56 4.99 -3.95 -0.16
N LEU A 57 4.14 -3.74 0.85
CA LEU A 57 3.54 -2.43 1.11
C LEU A 57 4.60 -1.37 1.46
N LEU A 58 5.60 -1.71 2.27
CA LEU A 58 6.70 -0.82 2.62
C LEU A 58 7.59 -0.47 1.41
N GLU A 59 7.84 -1.44 0.53
CA GLU A 59 8.56 -1.22 -0.71
C GLU A 59 7.79 -0.28 -1.65
N LEU A 60 6.47 -0.50 -1.79
CA LEU A 60 5.59 0.34 -2.60
C LEU A 60 5.55 1.77 -2.07
N TYR A 61 5.44 1.95 -0.75
CA TYR A 61 5.50 3.26 -0.12
C TYR A 61 6.78 4.01 -0.49
N THR A 62 7.94 3.33 -0.37
CA THR A 62 9.25 3.91 -0.69
C THR A 62 9.33 4.35 -2.15
N LYS A 63 8.80 3.55 -3.10
CA LYS A 63 8.71 3.93 -4.51
C LYS A 63 7.81 5.15 -4.73
N CYS A 64 6.65 5.19 -4.07
CA CYS A 64 5.73 6.33 -4.15
C CYS A 64 6.37 7.61 -3.61
N LEU A 65 7.05 7.53 -2.46
CA LEU A 65 7.71 8.67 -1.83
C LEU A 65 8.83 9.22 -2.70
N ASN A 66 9.71 8.37 -3.24
CA ASN A 66 10.75 8.79 -4.16
C ASN A 66 10.16 9.49 -5.39
N THR A 67 9.10 8.93 -5.98
CA THR A 67 8.44 9.52 -7.15
C THR A 67 7.89 10.93 -6.86
N VAL A 68 7.26 11.11 -5.70
CA VAL A 68 6.70 12.41 -5.27
C VAL A 68 7.81 13.42 -4.97
N GLN A 69 8.89 12.99 -4.31
CA GLN A 69 10.02 13.84 -3.97
C GLN A 69 10.78 14.30 -5.22
N GLN A 70 11.00 13.40 -6.20
CA GLN A 70 11.66 13.73 -7.47
C GLN A 70 10.83 14.74 -8.30
N LYS A 71 9.50 14.70 -8.22
CA LYS A 71 8.61 15.63 -8.94
C LYS A 71 8.67 17.07 -8.42
N LYS A 72 9.19 17.32 -7.20
CA LYS A 72 9.27 18.67 -6.62
C LYS A 72 10.54 19.45 -7.04
N GLY A 73 11.47 18.80 -7.75
CA GLY A 73 12.75 19.38 -8.17
C GLY A 73 12.95 19.54 -9.68
N ALA A 74 11.91 19.38 -10.50
CA ALA A 74 11.93 19.58 -11.95
C ALA A 74 10.95 20.67 -12.37
#